data_AF-A0A2N1BU89-F1
#
_entry.id   AF-A0A2N1BU89-F1
#
_cell.length_a   1.000
_cell.length_b   1.000
_cell.length_c   1.000
_cell.angle_alpha   90.00
_cell.angle_beta   90.00
_cell.angle_gamma   90.00
#
_symmetry.space_group_name_H-M   'P 1'
#
loop_
_entity.id
_entity.type
_entity.pdbx_description
1 polymer ?
#
loop_
_entity_poly.entity_id
_entity_poly.type
_entity_poly.pdbx_seq_one_letter_code
_entity_poly.pdbx_strand_id
1 'polypeptide(L)' 'MKYLAVTFILVLLSGCSSLVGAIAETAFEKATDTEISYVGASCPDVRRNCSSGNYQEWYQSNGKLACACNN' A
#
# COMPACT_ATOMS: atom_id res chain seq x y z
N MET A 1 7.47 -4.19 -43.66
CA MET A 1 6.89 -3.03 -42.97
C MET A 1 5.65 -3.33 -42.10
N LYS A 2 5.06 -4.54 -42.12
CA LYS A 2 3.82 -4.84 -41.38
C LYS A 2 4.00 -5.17 -39.89
N TYR A 3 5.20 -5.56 -39.47
CA TYR A 3 5.49 -6.01 -38.09
C TYR A 3 5.98 -4.89 -37.16
N LEU A 4 6.45 -3.77 -37.71
CA LEU A 4 6.96 -2.62 -36.93
C LEU A 4 5.86 -1.95 -36.10
N ALA A 5 4.64 -1.88 -36.64
CA ALA A 5 3.48 -1.33 -35.92
C ALA A 5 3.08 -2.22 -34.73
N VAL A 6 3.19 -3.54 -34.88
CA VAL A 6 2.83 -4.51 -33.84
C VAL A 6 3.82 -4.45 -32.68
N THR A 7 5.12 -4.33 -32.98
CA THR A 7 6.16 -4.19 -31.95
C THR A 7 6.03 -2.89 -31.16
N PHE A 8 5.56 -1.80 -31.77
CA PHE A 8 5.38 -0.52 -31.08
C PHE A 8 4.21 -0.54 -30.09
N ILE A 9 3.13 -1.25 -30.42
CA ILE A 9 1.96 -1.42 -29.53
C ILE A 9 2.32 -2.27 -28.30
N LEU A 10 3.16 -3.29 -28.47
CA LEU A 10 3.58 -4.17 -27.37
C LEU A 10 4.48 -3.45 -26.34
N VAL A 11 5.34 -2.53 -26.78
CA VAL A 11 6.22 -1.74 -25.89
C VAL A 11 5.44 -0.74 -25.04
N LEU A 12 4.32 -0.21 -25.54
CA LEU A 12 3.45 0.71 -24.80
C LEU A 12 2.68 0.01 -23.68
N LEU A 13 2.40 -1.30 -23.80
CA LEU A 13 1.65 -2.07 -22.81
C LEU A 13 2.50 -2.54 -21.60
N SER A 14 3.84 -2.51 -21.70
CA SER A 14 4.73 -2.89 -20.60
C SER A 14 4.97 -1.78 -19.55
N GLY A 15 4.35 -0.60 -19.70
CA GLY A 15 4.58 0.56 -18.84
C GLY A 15 3.81 0.60 -17.52
N CYS A 16 2.95 -0.38 -17.21
CA CYS A 16 2.06 -0.35 -16.06
C CYS A 16 2.53 -1.30 -14.95
N SER A 17 3.67 -1.04 -14.31
CA SER A 17 4.12 -1.84 -13.16
C SER A 17 4.56 -1.02 -11.95
N SER A 18 4.52 0.31 -12.04
CA SER A 18 4.92 1.21 -10.95
C SER A 18 3.73 1.79 -10.15
N LEU A 19 2.49 1.58 -10.58
CA LEU A 19 1.32 2.12 -9.88
C LEU A 19 0.78 1.18 -8.79
N VAL A 20 0.99 -0.13 -8.90
CA VAL A 20 0.34 -1.15 -8.04
C VAL A 20 0.73 -1.02 -6.55
N GLY A 21 1.93 -0.52 -6.25
CA GLY A 21 2.36 -0.29 -4.86
C GLY A 21 1.58 0.83 -4.17
N ALA A 22 1.48 1.99 -4.83
CA ALA A 22 0.86 3.18 -4.24
C ALA A 22 -0.68 3.06 -4.12
N ILE A 23 -1.35 2.39 -5.08
CA ILE A 23 -2.81 2.18 -4.98
C ILE A 23 -3.19 1.12 -3.95
N ALA A 24 -2.34 0.13 -3.67
CA ALA A 24 -2.62 -0.83 -2.62
C ALA A 24 -2.66 -0.13 -1.25
N GLU A 25 -1.66 0.70 -0.96
CA GLU A 25 -1.58 1.44 0.31
C GLU A 25 -2.80 2.36 0.51
N THR A 26 -3.20 3.12 -0.52
CA THR A 26 -4.35 4.04 -0.42
C THR A 26 -5.73 3.34 -0.45
N ALA A 27 -5.84 2.17 -1.09
CA ALA A 27 -7.10 1.43 -1.18
C ALA A 27 -7.41 0.66 0.10
N PHE A 28 -6.39 0.15 0.81
CA PHE A 28 -6.60 -0.50 2.11
C PHE A 28 -7.17 0.49 3.14
N GLU A 29 -6.62 1.71 3.22
CA GLU A 29 -7.10 2.74 4.17
C GLU A 29 -8.57 3.13 3.98
N LYS A 30 -9.05 3.17 2.74
CA LYS A 30 -10.44 3.56 2.46
C LYS A 30 -11.45 2.44 2.61
N ALA A 31 -11.03 1.19 2.54
CA ALA A 31 -11.94 0.05 2.52
C ALA A 31 -12.22 -0.52 3.91
N THR A 32 -11.34 -0.33 4.89
CA THR A 32 -11.37 -1.12 6.12
C THR A 32 -11.69 -0.35 7.40
N ASP A 33 -12.07 0.93 7.37
CA ASP A 33 -12.32 1.76 8.58
C ASP A 33 -11.21 1.58 9.65
N THR A 34 -10.00 1.27 9.16
CA THR A 34 -8.87 0.83 9.97
C THR A 34 -8.01 2.06 10.20
N GLU A 35 -7.73 2.36 11.46
CA GLU A 35 -6.80 3.44 11.80
C GLU A 35 -5.39 2.96 11.42
N ILE A 36 -4.91 3.35 10.24
CA ILE A 36 -3.57 3.04 9.73
C ILE A 36 -2.66 4.24 9.98
N SER A 37 -1.49 3.98 10.58
CA SER A 37 -0.42 4.96 10.71
C SER A 37 0.85 4.47 10.02
N TYR A 38 1.32 5.23 9.03
CA TYR A 38 2.59 4.98 8.34
C TYR A 38 3.81 5.56 9.06
N VAL A 39 3.62 6.06 10.28
CA VAL A 39 4.68 6.65 11.11
C VAL A 39 4.87 5.77 12.34
N GLY A 40 5.99 5.04 12.39
CA GLY A 40 6.33 4.16 13.50
C GLY A 40 6.26 4.81 14.89
N ALA A 41 6.53 6.12 14.98
CA ALA A 41 6.43 6.87 16.23
C ALA A 41 5.00 6.96 16.80
N SER A 42 3.98 6.83 15.94
CA SER A 42 2.56 6.86 16.33
C SER A 42 2.02 5.48 16.71
N CYS A 43 2.78 4.42 16.45
CA CYS A 43 2.34 3.04 16.71
C CYS A 43 2.05 2.72 18.18
N PRO A 44 2.79 3.25 19.17
CA PRO A 44 2.42 3.11 20.57
C PRO A 44 1.04 3.71 20.89
N ASP A 45 0.66 4.82 20.24
CA ASP A 45 -0.65 5.46 20.41
C ASP A 45 -1.76 4.62 19.76
N VAL A 46 -1.56 4.19 18.52
CA VAL A 46 -2.50 3.30 17.81
C VAL A 46 -2.71 2.01 18.62
N ARG A 47 -1.64 1.41 19.16
CA ARG A 47 -1.74 0.21 19.99
C ARG A 47 -2.55 0.42 21.27
N ARG A 48 -2.40 1.59 21.91
CA ARG A 48 -3.17 1.94 23.11
C ARG A 48 -4.64 2.16 22.80
N ASN A 49 -4.94 2.79 21.66
CA ASN A 49 -6.31 3.06 21.23
C ASN A 49 -7.00 1.82 20.63
N CYS A 50 -6.22 0.83 20.16
CA CYS A 50 -6.71 -0.43 19.64
C CYS A 50 -7.13 -1.42 20.74
N SER A 51 -8.13 -1.04 21.54
CA SER A 51 -8.54 -1.82 22.73
C SER A 51 -9.24 -3.14 22.38
N SER A 52 -10.09 -3.16 21.35
CA SER A 52 -10.86 -4.34 20.92
C SER A 52 -10.44 -4.89 19.56
N GLY A 53 -9.62 -4.17 18.82
CA GLY A 53 -9.22 -4.53 17.47
C GLY A 53 -7.99 -5.44 17.40
N ASN A 54 -7.78 -6.01 16.23
CA ASN A 54 -6.55 -6.69 15.86
C ASN A 54 -5.49 -5.67 15.46
N TYR A 55 -4.56 -5.43 16.37
CA TYR A 55 -3.40 -4.59 16.13
C TYR A 55 -2.35 -5.31 15.28
N GLN A 56 -1.88 -4.66 14.21
CA GLN A 56 -0.85 -5.18 13.31
C GLN A 56 0.25 -4.14 13.10
N GLU A 57 1.49 -4.62 12.99
CA GLU A 57 2.66 -3.82 12.62
C GLU A 57 3.37 -4.47 11.44
N TRP A 58 3.89 -3.67 10.51
CA TRP A 58 4.70 -4.16 9.40
C TRP A 58 5.74 -3.12 8.98
N TYR A 59 6.84 -3.59 8.41
CA TYR A 59 7.82 -2.71 7.78
C TYR A 59 7.41 -2.40 6.34
N GLN A 60 7.38 -1.12 6.01
CA GLN A 60 7.19 -0.63 4.65
C GLN A 60 8.42 -0.92 3.79
N SER A 61 8.25 -0.83 2.47
CA SER A 61 9.32 -0.98 1.47
C SER A 61 10.48 0.02 1.66
N ASN A 62 10.20 1.18 2.27
CA ASN A 62 11.17 2.21 2.62
C ASN A 62 11.87 1.97 3.99
N GLY A 63 11.61 0.83 4.65
CA GLY A 63 12.17 0.47 5.95
C GLY A 63 11.50 1.15 7.15
N LYS A 64 10.48 1.98 6.95
CA LYS A 64 9.72 2.59 8.06
C LYS A 64 8.70 1.62 8.62
N LEU A 65 8.54 1.65 9.94
CA LEU A 65 7.49 0.90 10.62
C LEU A 65 6.13 1.56 10.37
N ALA A 66 5.15 0.76 9.98
CA ALA A 66 3.74 1.11 9.92
C ALA A 66 2.94 0.22 10.87
N CYS A 67 1.76 0.68 11.26
CA CYS A 67 0.86 -0.05 12.12
C CYS A 67 -0.59 0.25 11.78
N ALA A 68 -1.47 -0.67 12.14
CA ALA A 68 -2.91 -0.55 11.95
C ALA A 68 -3.67 -1.16 13.11
N CYS A 69 -4.86 -0.62 13.38
CA CYS A 69 -5.86 -1.25 14.24
C CYS A 69 -7.08 -1.65 13.41
N ASN A 70 -7.30 -2.96 13.24
CA ASN A 70 -8.46 -3.51 12.52
C ASN A 70 -9.53 -3.96 13.53
N ASN A 71 -10.68 -3.28 13.60
CA ASN A 71 -11.72 -3.53 14.61
C ASN A 71 -12.81 -4.47 14.12
#